data_AF-A0A455U6V9-F1
#
_entry.id   AF-A0A455U6V9-F1
#
_cell.length_a   1.000
_cell.length_b   1.000
_cell.length_c   1.000
_cell.angle_alpha   90.00
_cell.angle_beta   90.00
_cell.angle_gamma   90.00
#
_symmetry.space_group_name_H-M   'P 1'
#
loop_
_entity.id
_entity.type
_entity.pdbx_description
1 polymer ?
#
loop_
_entity_poly.entity_id
_entity_poly.type
_entity_poly.pdbx_seq_one_letter_code
_entity_poly.pdbx_strand_id
1 'polypeptide(L)'
;MGRKVGVWLKATDAPDAQDIAGDSVAIQGFPALEYLLYDDAMDEQALNDPNTCSLMQAITTQLADTTSALHRDWQAFGEHYLDTANYTETTLASAIQALELLEDKRLGEPMGLKGTPANGYLAEAWRSGQTVRLVESSLEGLRTGFLPGLTALLREADALPLAETFRDQLDKTLVQASELPPGLAPALDDEEAFRGLQSLYLNISQLRHLLGNEIASELGLMRGFNSSDGD
;
A
#
# COMPACT_ATOMS: atom_id res chain seq x y z
N MET A 1 3.08 7.94 17.18
CA MET A 1 4.17 6.95 17.12
C MET A 1 5.26 7.26 18.13
N GLY A 2 6.17 8.23 17.90
CA GLY A 2 7.32 8.47 18.81
C GLY A 2 7.01 8.62 20.30
N ARG A 3 5.89 9.29 20.66
CA ARG A 3 5.43 9.33 22.07
C ARG A 3 5.16 7.94 22.66
N LYS A 4 4.52 7.04 21.90
CA LYS A 4 4.18 5.69 22.36
C LYS A 4 5.42 4.80 22.43
N VAL A 5 6.31 4.90 21.43
CA VAL A 5 7.62 4.23 21.46
C VAL A 5 8.40 4.67 22.70
N GLY A 6 8.50 5.97 22.95
CA GLY A 6 9.21 6.50 24.12
C GLY A 6 8.61 6.10 25.48
N VAL A 7 7.31 5.76 25.55
CA VAL A 7 6.70 5.18 26.75
C VAL A 7 7.23 3.76 26.98
N TRP A 8 7.21 2.94 25.94
CA TRP A 8 7.66 1.55 26.03
C TRP A 8 9.18 1.41 26.23
N LEU A 9 9.99 2.29 25.62
CA LEU A 9 11.44 2.32 25.87
C LEU A 9 11.80 2.65 27.33
N LYS A 10 10.91 3.32 28.06
CA LYS A 10 11.08 3.68 29.47
C LYS A 10 10.32 2.77 30.42
N ALA A 11 9.62 1.76 29.91
CA ALA A 11 8.88 0.82 30.73
C ALA A 11 9.84 0.02 31.63
N THR A 12 9.37 -0.32 32.82
CA THR A 12 10.14 -1.12 33.78
C THR A 12 10.14 -2.60 33.39
N ASP A 13 9.02 -3.07 32.85
CA ASP A 13 8.85 -4.43 32.36
C ASP A 13 8.92 -4.45 30.84
N ALA A 14 9.56 -5.48 30.29
CA ALA A 14 9.62 -5.71 28.86
C ALA A 14 8.22 -6.05 28.32
N PRO A 15 7.74 -5.40 27.24
CA PRO A 15 6.45 -5.74 26.64
C PRO A 15 6.49 -7.13 26.01
N ASP A 16 5.34 -7.78 25.98
CA ASP A 16 5.09 -8.92 25.09
C ASP A 16 4.17 -8.54 23.90
N ALA A 17 3.89 -9.52 23.03
CA ALA A 17 3.04 -9.29 21.86
C ALA A 17 1.59 -8.90 22.22
N GLN A 18 1.06 -9.36 23.35
CA GLN A 18 -0.30 -9.04 23.81
C GLN A 18 -0.38 -7.60 24.32
N ASP A 19 0.66 -7.14 25.01
CA ASP A 19 0.78 -5.73 25.41
C ASP A 19 0.75 -4.80 24.19
N ILE A 20 1.49 -5.15 23.13
CA ILE A 20 1.51 -4.39 21.87
C ILE A 20 0.15 -4.44 21.15
N ALA A 21 -0.47 -5.62 21.09
CA ALA A 21 -1.78 -5.79 20.46
C ALA A 21 -2.89 -5.01 21.19
N GLY A 22 -2.80 -4.88 22.52
CA GLY A 22 -3.76 -4.16 23.35
C GLY A 22 -3.58 -2.63 23.38
N ASP A 23 -2.45 -2.11 22.89
CA ASP A 23 -2.17 -0.67 22.83
C ASP A 23 -2.61 -0.05 21.49
N SER A 24 -2.28 1.22 21.28
CA SER A 24 -2.59 1.99 20.08
C SER A 24 -1.92 1.41 18.83
N VAL A 25 -2.63 1.41 17.70
CA VAL A 25 -2.09 1.08 16.36
C VAL A 25 -0.78 1.82 16.04
N ALA A 26 -0.55 3.00 16.65
CA ALA A 26 0.68 3.77 16.49
C ALA A 26 1.97 3.12 17.04
N ILE A 27 1.87 2.01 17.79
CA ILE A 27 3.02 1.20 18.25
C ILE A 27 3.07 -0.19 17.58
N GLN A 28 2.15 -0.48 16.65
CA GLN A 28 2.05 -1.80 16.02
C GLN A 28 2.61 -1.78 14.59
N GLY A 29 2.99 -2.98 14.11
CA GLY A 29 3.32 -3.22 12.71
C GLY A 29 4.52 -2.45 12.14
N PHE A 30 4.59 -2.40 10.81
CA PHE A 30 5.71 -1.82 10.07
C PHE A 30 6.03 -0.36 10.42
N PRO A 31 5.06 0.56 10.62
CA PRO A 31 5.41 1.94 10.95
C PRO A 31 6.17 2.07 12.28
N ALA A 32 5.85 1.25 13.28
CA ALA A 32 6.56 1.26 14.56
C ALA A 32 7.97 0.67 14.44
N LEU A 33 8.13 -0.39 13.64
CA LEU A 33 9.45 -0.94 13.32
C LEU A 33 10.31 0.06 12.55
N GLU A 34 9.70 0.78 11.61
CA GLU A 34 10.38 1.80 10.84
C GLU A 34 10.89 2.93 11.74
N TYR A 35 10.11 3.33 12.75
CA TYR A 35 10.56 4.30 13.75
C TYR A 35 11.79 3.82 14.51
N LEU A 36 11.75 2.58 15.03
CA LEU A 36 12.85 2.01 15.81
C LEU A 36 14.15 1.84 14.99
N LEU A 37 14.02 1.63 13.69
CA LEU A 37 15.16 1.31 12.82
C LEU A 37 15.72 2.51 12.05
N TYR A 38 14.91 3.54 11.77
CA TYR A 38 15.27 4.59 10.81
C TYR A 38 14.96 6.03 11.26
N ASP A 39 14.25 6.24 12.38
CA ASP A 39 13.98 7.61 12.84
C ASP A 39 15.20 8.17 13.58
N ASP A 40 15.64 9.38 13.22
CA ASP A 40 16.78 10.08 13.86
C ASP A 40 16.66 10.14 15.39
N ALA A 41 15.44 10.13 15.94
CA ALA A 41 15.23 10.07 17.39
C ALA A 41 15.82 8.82 18.05
N MET A 42 16.12 7.77 17.27
CA MET A 42 16.70 6.51 17.72
C MET A 42 18.22 6.41 17.47
N ASP A 43 18.86 7.44 16.88
CA ASP A 43 20.31 7.41 16.57
C ASP A 43 21.19 7.15 17.81
N GLU A 44 20.80 7.71 18.96
CA GLU A 44 21.50 7.51 20.24
C GLU A 44 21.04 6.24 20.98
N GLN A 45 19.97 5.60 20.52
CA GLN A 45 19.38 4.42 21.16
C GLN A 45 19.93 3.16 20.51
N ALA A 46 20.84 2.47 21.21
CA ALA A 46 21.39 1.23 20.68
C ALA A 46 20.31 0.15 20.56
N LEU A 47 20.21 -0.51 19.39
CA LEU A 47 19.25 -1.61 19.17
C LEU A 47 19.50 -2.82 20.08
N ASN A 48 20.71 -2.96 20.63
CA ASN A 48 21.05 -3.98 21.60
C ASN A 48 20.69 -3.60 23.05
N ASP A 49 20.18 -2.39 23.28
CA ASP A 49 19.58 -2.02 24.56
C ASP A 49 18.42 -2.99 24.87
N PRO A 50 18.34 -3.55 26.09
CA PRO A 50 17.32 -4.54 26.43
C PRO A 50 15.89 -4.07 26.18
N ASN A 51 15.57 -2.80 26.43
CA ASN A 51 14.22 -2.28 26.26
C ASN A 51 13.90 -2.10 24.78
N THR A 52 14.82 -1.53 24.00
CA THR A 52 14.66 -1.40 22.54
C THR A 52 14.51 -2.77 21.88
N CYS A 53 15.37 -3.72 22.24
CA CYS A 53 15.36 -5.08 21.69
C CYS A 53 14.05 -5.81 22.03
N SER A 54 13.63 -5.76 23.30
CA SER A 54 12.38 -6.41 23.74
C SER A 54 11.15 -5.79 23.07
N LEU A 55 11.10 -4.46 22.96
CA LEU A 55 10.02 -3.77 22.25
C LEU A 55 9.96 -4.17 20.77
N MET A 56 11.10 -4.21 20.08
CA MET A 56 11.15 -4.65 18.68
C MET A 56 10.72 -6.12 18.52
N GLN A 57 11.13 -6.99 19.44
CA GLN A 57 10.71 -8.40 19.46
C GLN A 57 9.20 -8.54 19.70
N ALA A 58 8.63 -7.76 20.61
CA ALA A 58 7.19 -7.75 20.88
C ALA A 58 6.40 -7.30 19.64
N ILE A 59 6.82 -6.20 18.99
CA ILE A 59 6.17 -5.69 17.77
C ILE A 59 6.28 -6.69 16.62
N THR A 60 7.44 -7.28 16.40
CA THR A 60 7.63 -8.26 15.32
C THR A 60 6.86 -9.55 15.56
N THR A 61 6.76 -10.00 16.82
CA THR A 61 5.93 -11.17 17.19
C THR A 61 4.46 -10.88 16.94
N GLN A 62 3.94 -9.73 17.38
CA GLN A 62 2.56 -9.32 17.12
C GLN A 62 2.25 -9.21 15.62
N LEU A 63 3.19 -8.71 14.82
CA LEU A 63 3.06 -8.63 13.37
C LEU A 63 3.03 -10.03 12.72
N ALA A 64 3.89 -10.95 13.17
CA ALA A 64 3.92 -12.33 12.69
C ALA A 64 2.64 -13.09 13.05
N ASP A 65 2.13 -12.90 14.27
CA ASP A 65 0.87 -13.49 14.74
C ASP A 65 -0.32 -12.98 13.91
N THR A 66 -0.39 -11.67 13.69
CA THR A 66 -1.44 -11.03 12.89
C THR A 66 -1.41 -11.54 11.44
N THR A 67 -0.23 -11.62 10.83
CA THR A 67 -0.06 -12.12 9.46
C THR A 67 -0.45 -13.58 9.35
N SER A 68 -0.08 -14.39 10.34
CA SER A 68 -0.42 -15.81 10.39
C SER A 68 -1.92 -16.04 10.58
N ALA A 69 -2.58 -15.20 11.39
CA ALA A 69 -4.04 -15.22 11.54
C ALA A 69 -4.72 -14.86 10.22
N LEU A 70 -4.34 -13.74 9.60
CA LEU A 70 -4.88 -13.30 8.32
C LEU A 70 -4.74 -14.38 7.23
N HIS A 71 -3.59 -15.05 7.16
CA HIS A 71 -3.38 -16.15 6.21
C HIS A 71 -4.36 -17.31 6.45
N ARG A 72 -4.51 -17.77 7.70
CA ARG A 72 -5.45 -18.84 8.05
C ARG A 72 -6.89 -18.45 7.73
N ASP A 73 -7.28 -17.23 8.05
CA ASP A 73 -8.63 -16.73 7.82
C ASP A 73 -8.95 -16.70 6.32
N TRP A 74 -8.02 -16.25 5.47
CA TRP A 74 -8.17 -16.30 4.01
C TRP A 74 -8.22 -17.73 3.47
N GLN A 75 -7.42 -18.66 4.00
CA GLN A 75 -7.49 -20.08 3.60
C GLN A 75 -8.87 -20.68 3.92
N ALA A 76 -9.48 -20.30 5.04
CA ALA A 76 -10.82 -20.76 5.41
C ALA A 76 -11.93 -20.04 4.63
N PHE A 77 -11.76 -18.76 4.31
CA PHE A 77 -12.77 -17.92 3.67
C PHE A 77 -12.77 -18.01 2.14
N GLY A 78 -11.66 -18.43 1.52
CA GLY A 78 -11.44 -18.34 0.07
C GLY A 78 -12.53 -19.02 -0.77
N GLU A 79 -12.94 -20.25 -0.43
CA GLU A 79 -14.02 -20.94 -1.17
C GLU A 79 -15.35 -20.18 -1.07
N HIS A 80 -15.67 -19.66 0.11
CA HIS A 80 -16.88 -18.86 0.29
C HIS A 80 -16.84 -17.59 -0.54
N TYR A 81 -15.70 -16.89 -0.56
CA TYR A 81 -15.52 -15.68 -1.37
C TYR A 81 -15.74 -15.96 -2.86
N LEU A 82 -15.18 -17.07 -3.39
CA LEU A 82 -15.34 -17.48 -4.79
C LEU A 82 -16.79 -17.82 -5.16
N ASP A 83 -17.59 -18.32 -4.22
CA ASP A 83 -19.00 -18.67 -4.42
C ASP A 83 -19.94 -17.45 -4.29
N THR A 84 -19.43 -16.29 -3.87
CA THR A 84 -20.25 -15.07 -3.77
C THR A 84 -20.69 -14.59 -5.16
N ALA A 85 -21.97 -14.24 -5.29
CA ALA A 85 -22.54 -13.77 -6.56
C ALA A 85 -21.89 -12.46 -7.07
N ASN A 86 -21.31 -11.66 -6.17
CA ASN A 86 -20.63 -10.41 -6.47
C ASN A 86 -19.09 -10.54 -6.45
N TYR A 87 -18.54 -11.75 -6.52
CA TYR A 87 -17.09 -12.01 -6.52
C TYR A 87 -16.35 -11.12 -7.55
N THR A 88 -16.83 -11.11 -8.81
CA THR A 88 -16.20 -10.36 -9.89
C THR A 88 -16.23 -8.86 -9.65
N GLU A 89 -17.40 -8.33 -9.28
CA GLU A 89 -17.60 -6.90 -8.99
C GLU A 89 -16.73 -6.46 -7.81
N THR A 90 -16.74 -7.23 -6.71
CA THR A 90 -15.97 -6.93 -5.49
C THR A 90 -14.47 -6.99 -5.74
N THR A 91 -14.01 -7.97 -6.52
CA THR A 91 -12.59 -8.12 -6.86
C THR A 91 -12.11 -6.99 -7.77
N LEU A 92 -12.92 -6.61 -8.76
CA LEU A 92 -12.61 -5.47 -9.63
C LEU A 92 -12.59 -4.16 -8.84
N ALA A 93 -13.58 -3.93 -7.98
CA ALA A 93 -13.66 -2.76 -7.12
C ALA A 93 -12.46 -2.66 -6.17
N SER A 94 -12.00 -3.78 -5.61
CA SER A 94 -10.80 -3.82 -4.75
C SER A 94 -9.54 -3.42 -5.51
N ALA A 95 -9.38 -3.85 -6.77
CA ALA A 95 -8.24 -3.46 -7.61
C ALA A 95 -8.28 -1.98 -8.02
N ILE A 96 -9.48 -1.43 -8.28
CA ILE A 96 -9.67 0.01 -8.51
C ILE A 96 -9.30 0.81 -7.27
N GLN A 97 -9.81 0.41 -6.10
CA GLN A 97 -9.50 1.06 -4.83
C GLN A 97 -8.00 0.98 -4.49
N ALA A 98 -7.33 -0.12 -4.83
CA ALA A 98 -5.88 -0.23 -4.67
C ALA A 98 -5.14 0.83 -5.51
N LEU A 99 -5.53 1.02 -6.78
CA LEU A 99 -4.96 2.07 -7.64
C LEU A 99 -5.29 3.48 -7.14
N GLU A 100 -6.49 3.70 -6.60
CA GLU A 100 -6.87 4.98 -5.95
C GLU A 100 -6.01 5.28 -4.73
N LEU A 101 -5.73 4.28 -3.90
CA LEU A 101 -4.85 4.44 -2.75
C LEU A 101 -3.42 4.81 -3.18
N LEU A 102 -2.92 4.19 -4.26
CA LEU A 102 -1.62 4.52 -4.83
C LEU A 102 -1.59 5.95 -5.39
N GLU A 103 -2.59 6.31 -6.21
CA GLU A 103 -2.72 7.63 -6.83
C GLU A 103 -2.86 8.72 -5.77
N ASP A 104 -3.89 8.63 -4.94
CA ASP A 104 -4.33 9.74 -4.09
C ASP A 104 -3.54 9.81 -2.79
N LYS A 105 -3.39 8.69 -2.08
CA LYS A 105 -2.81 8.67 -0.73
C LYS A 105 -1.29 8.54 -0.76
N ARG A 106 -0.75 7.58 -1.51
CA ARG A 106 0.70 7.31 -1.49
C ARG A 106 1.53 8.30 -2.31
N LEU A 107 0.94 8.89 -3.36
CA LEU A 107 1.62 9.87 -4.21
C LEU A 107 1.00 11.27 -4.10
N GLY A 108 -0.29 11.41 -4.39
CA GLY A 108 -0.95 12.70 -4.55
C GLY A 108 -0.88 13.61 -3.31
N GLU A 109 -1.21 13.08 -2.14
CA GLU A 109 -1.18 13.81 -0.87
C GLU A 109 0.24 14.29 -0.48
N PRO A 110 1.27 13.42 -0.40
CA PRO A 110 2.64 13.85 -0.10
C PRO A 110 3.22 14.85 -1.11
N MET A 111 2.83 14.74 -2.39
CA MET A 111 3.26 15.64 -3.45
C MET A 111 2.47 16.96 -3.52
N GLY A 112 1.42 17.11 -2.72
CA GLY A 112 0.57 18.32 -2.73
C GLY A 112 -0.30 18.47 -3.98
N LEU A 113 -0.55 17.40 -4.74
CA LEU A 113 -1.35 17.43 -5.96
C LEU A 113 -2.86 17.59 -5.71
N LYS A 114 -3.29 17.51 -4.44
CA LYS A 114 -4.69 17.67 -3.99
C LYS A 114 -4.99 19.05 -3.39
N GLY A 115 -4.13 20.05 -3.61
CA GLY A 115 -4.36 21.43 -3.19
C GLY A 115 -3.82 21.78 -1.80
N THR A 116 -3.10 20.86 -1.15
CA THR A 116 -2.29 21.12 0.05
C THR A 116 -0.82 21.30 -0.34
N PRO A 117 0.00 22.00 0.46
CA PRO A 117 1.45 22.02 0.24
C PRO A 117 2.05 20.61 0.28
N ALA A 118 3.06 20.36 -0.55
CA ALA A 118 3.81 19.11 -0.52
C ALA A 118 4.44 18.88 0.86
N ASN A 119 4.38 17.64 1.35
CA ASN A 119 4.88 17.26 2.66
C ASN A 119 5.33 15.80 2.66
N GLY A 120 6.65 15.59 2.61
CA GLY A 120 7.26 14.26 2.61
C GLY A 120 6.97 13.41 3.84
N TYR A 121 6.63 14.01 4.99
CA TYR A 121 6.26 13.27 6.21
C TYR A 121 4.90 12.57 6.11
N LEU A 122 4.09 12.91 5.10
CA LEU A 122 2.85 12.20 4.78
C LEU A 122 3.10 10.93 3.96
N ALA A 123 4.29 10.77 3.37
CA ALA A 123 4.60 9.61 2.55
C ALA A 123 4.72 8.34 3.41
N GLU A 124 4.11 7.25 2.95
CA GLU A 124 4.29 5.94 3.59
C GLU A 124 5.76 5.51 3.47
N ALA A 125 6.31 4.95 4.54
CA ALA A 125 7.70 4.54 4.64
C ALA A 125 8.74 5.65 4.34
N TRP A 126 8.45 6.89 4.77
CA TRP A 126 9.34 8.02 4.54
C TRP A 126 10.65 7.92 5.32
N ARG A 127 10.66 7.30 6.51
CA ARG A 127 11.88 7.22 7.36
C ARG A 127 12.93 6.31 6.74
N SER A 128 12.48 5.17 6.22
CA SER A 128 13.30 4.20 5.49
C SER A 128 13.55 4.60 4.03
N GLY A 129 12.88 5.64 3.54
CA GLY A 129 13.00 6.12 2.17
C GLY A 129 12.52 5.11 1.13
N GLN A 130 11.44 4.36 1.41
CA GLN A 130 10.96 3.25 0.57
C GLN A 130 9.61 3.49 -0.11
N THR A 131 9.05 4.70 -0.05
CA THR A 131 7.70 5.00 -0.58
C THR A 131 7.49 4.51 -2.02
N VAL A 132 8.43 4.79 -2.93
CA VAL A 132 8.32 4.40 -4.34
C VAL A 132 8.42 2.89 -4.50
N ARG A 133 9.26 2.22 -3.70
CA ARG A 133 9.38 0.75 -3.69
C ARG A 133 8.11 0.06 -3.18
N LEU A 134 7.38 0.67 -2.24
CA LEU A 134 6.07 0.19 -1.84
C LEU A 134 5.01 0.36 -2.93
N VAL A 135 5.06 1.45 -3.69
CA VAL A 135 4.19 1.66 -4.87
C VAL A 135 4.48 0.58 -5.92
N GLU A 136 5.75 0.37 -6.27
CA GLU A 136 6.18 -0.69 -7.18
C GLU A 136 5.71 -2.07 -6.73
N SER A 137 5.90 -2.42 -5.45
CA SER A 137 5.47 -3.71 -4.89
C SER A 137 3.94 -3.92 -4.99
N SER A 138 3.16 -2.84 -4.91
CA SER A 138 1.70 -2.91 -5.03
C SER A 138 1.27 -3.12 -6.49
N LEU A 139 1.94 -2.46 -7.42
CA LEU A 139 1.76 -2.68 -8.86
C LEU A 139 2.16 -4.12 -9.25
N GLU A 140 3.22 -4.67 -8.63
CA GLU A 140 3.63 -6.06 -8.83
C GLU A 140 2.56 -7.04 -8.32
N GLY A 141 1.94 -6.73 -7.18
CA GLY A 141 0.79 -7.48 -6.67
C GLY A 141 -0.39 -7.49 -7.64
N LEU A 142 -0.70 -6.35 -8.28
CA LEU A 142 -1.70 -6.29 -9.34
C LEU A 142 -1.31 -7.13 -10.56
N ARG A 143 -0.04 -7.06 -10.99
CA ARG A 143 0.46 -7.83 -12.14
C ARG A 143 0.38 -9.35 -11.92
N THR A 144 0.72 -9.81 -10.73
CA THR A 144 0.85 -11.24 -10.43
C THR A 144 -0.42 -11.86 -9.87
N GLY A 145 -1.16 -11.13 -9.03
CA GLY A 145 -2.34 -11.62 -8.33
C GLY A 145 -3.68 -11.31 -9.01
N PHE A 146 -3.78 -10.20 -9.75
CA PHE A 146 -5.05 -9.73 -10.30
C PHE A 146 -5.15 -9.86 -11.83
N LEU A 147 -4.13 -9.41 -12.56
CA LEU A 147 -4.12 -9.38 -14.02
C LEU A 147 -4.40 -10.74 -14.69
N PRO A 148 -3.92 -11.90 -14.19
CA PRO A 148 -4.24 -13.19 -14.81
C PRO A 148 -5.75 -13.48 -14.80
N GLY A 149 -6.43 -13.19 -13.68
CA GLY A 149 -7.88 -13.37 -13.55
C GLY A 149 -8.65 -12.38 -14.44
N LEU A 150 -8.22 -11.12 -14.45
CA LEU A 150 -8.81 -10.10 -15.32
C LEU A 150 -8.69 -10.48 -16.81
N THR A 151 -7.53 -10.99 -17.22
CA THR A 151 -7.28 -11.42 -18.61
C THR A 151 -8.18 -12.59 -19.01
N ALA A 152 -8.41 -13.54 -18.09
CA ALA A 152 -9.33 -14.64 -18.33
C ALA A 152 -10.76 -14.13 -18.51
N LEU A 153 -11.22 -13.25 -17.63
CA LEU A 153 -12.55 -12.65 -17.69
C LEU A 153 -12.79 -11.86 -18.98
N LEU A 154 -11.83 -11.01 -19.39
CA LEU A 154 -11.94 -10.24 -20.62
C LEU A 154 -11.86 -11.10 -21.88
N ARG A 155 -11.21 -12.26 -21.82
CA ARG A 155 -11.24 -13.22 -22.94
C ARG A 155 -12.63 -13.82 -23.11
N GLU A 156 -13.31 -14.15 -22.02
CA GLU A 156 -14.68 -14.68 -22.05
C GLU A 156 -15.68 -13.64 -22.58
N ALA A 157 -15.40 -12.37 -22.34
CA ALA A 157 -16.17 -11.24 -22.87
C ALA A 157 -15.81 -10.81 -24.31
N ASP A 158 -14.92 -11.53 -25.01
CA ASP A 158 -14.38 -11.16 -26.34
C ASP A 158 -13.70 -9.76 -26.38
N ALA A 159 -13.15 -9.35 -25.23
CA ALA A 159 -12.55 -8.04 -24.98
C ALA A 159 -11.05 -8.12 -24.65
N LEU A 160 -10.36 -9.15 -25.16
CA LEU A 160 -8.93 -9.38 -24.91
C LEU A 160 -8.02 -8.15 -25.19
N PRO A 161 -8.27 -7.31 -26.22
CA PRO A 161 -7.47 -6.10 -26.45
C PRO A 161 -7.44 -5.12 -25.26
N LEU A 162 -8.48 -5.08 -24.42
CA LEU A 162 -8.48 -4.25 -23.20
C LEU A 162 -7.53 -4.82 -22.14
N ALA A 163 -7.44 -6.15 -22.02
CA ALA A 163 -6.51 -6.79 -21.10
C ALA A 163 -5.05 -6.52 -21.51
N GLU A 164 -4.76 -6.54 -22.81
CA GLU A 164 -3.45 -6.21 -23.36
C GLU A 164 -3.08 -4.74 -23.12
N THR A 165 -4.03 -3.83 -23.37
CA THR A 165 -3.84 -2.40 -23.10
C THR A 165 -3.53 -2.13 -21.62
N PHE A 166 -4.27 -2.76 -20.71
CA PHE A 166 -4.03 -2.62 -19.27
C PHE A 166 -2.69 -3.22 -18.86
N ARG A 167 -2.34 -4.42 -19.36
CA ARG A 167 -1.03 -5.05 -19.11
C ARG A 167 0.11 -4.15 -19.55
N ASP A 168 0.06 -3.65 -20.79
CA ASP A 168 1.14 -2.85 -21.35
C ASP A 168 1.32 -1.52 -20.59
N GLN A 169 0.21 -0.90 -20.15
CA GLN A 169 0.26 0.26 -19.27
C GLN A 169 0.82 -0.10 -17.88
N LEU A 170 0.49 -1.27 -17.31
CA LEU A 170 1.00 -1.71 -16.02
C LEU A 170 2.51 -1.98 -16.07
N ASP A 171 2.97 -2.68 -17.10
CA ASP A 171 4.39 -2.97 -17.30
C ASP A 171 5.21 -1.69 -17.51
N LYS A 172 4.69 -0.73 -18.30
CA LYS A 172 5.30 0.60 -18.44
C LYS A 172 5.40 1.32 -17.09
N THR A 173 4.35 1.26 -16.27
CA THR A 173 4.29 1.91 -14.96
C THR A 173 5.29 1.28 -14.00
N LEU A 174 5.43 -0.06 -14.02
CA LEU A 174 6.42 -0.80 -13.24
C LEU A 174 7.86 -0.44 -13.61
N VAL A 175 8.18 -0.41 -14.91
CA VAL A 175 9.51 -0.01 -15.39
C VAL A 175 9.85 1.38 -14.88
N GLN A 176 8.95 2.35 -15.03
CA GLN A 176 9.16 3.70 -14.53
C GLN A 176 9.38 3.73 -13.01
N ALA A 177 8.55 3.01 -12.23
CA ALA A 177 8.71 2.98 -10.77
C ALA A 177 10.07 2.42 -10.35
N SER A 178 10.57 1.39 -11.06
CA SER A 178 11.88 0.78 -10.79
C SER A 178 13.06 1.72 -11.05
N GLU A 179 12.93 2.64 -12.00
CA GLU A 179 13.98 3.59 -12.39
C GLU A 179 14.06 4.83 -11.48
N LEU A 180 12.98 5.15 -10.76
CA LEU A 180 12.94 6.29 -9.84
C LEU A 180 13.73 6.02 -8.55
N PRO A 181 14.19 7.06 -7.83
CA PRO A 181 14.71 6.92 -6.47
C PRO A 181 13.70 6.20 -5.56
N PRO A 182 14.16 5.41 -4.57
CA PRO A 182 13.29 4.57 -3.76
C PRO A 182 12.34 5.36 -2.84
N GLY A 183 12.72 6.58 -2.46
CA GLY A 183 11.96 7.44 -1.55
C GLY A 183 11.27 8.59 -2.27
N LEU A 184 10.10 8.98 -1.77
CA LEU A 184 9.35 10.14 -2.29
C LEU A 184 9.85 11.46 -1.69
N ALA A 185 10.08 11.50 -0.37
CA ALA A 185 10.35 12.75 0.34
C ALA A 185 11.57 13.53 -0.19
N PRO A 186 12.75 12.90 -0.43
CA PRO A 186 13.91 13.62 -0.97
C PRO A 186 13.68 14.16 -2.40
N ALA A 187 12.80 13.52 -3.16
CA ALA A 187 12.49 13.91 -4.54
C ALA A 187 11.55 15.13 -4.63
N LEU A 188 10.97 15.60 -3.51
CA LEU A 188 10.13 16.80 -3.52
C LEU A 188 10.93 18.09 -3.74
N ASP A 189 12.22 18.09 -3.36
CA ASP A 189 13.13 19.24 -3.50
C ASP A 189 14.02 19.16 -4.76
N ASP A 190 13.91 18.07 -5.54
CA ASP A 190 14.65 17.86 -6.79
C ASP A 190 13.70 17.91 -7.99
N GLU A 191 13.95 18.85 -8.91
CA GLU A 191 13.03 19.12 -10.02
C GLU A 191 12.88 17.93 -10.99
N GLU A 192 13.97 17.20 -11.27
CA GLU A 192 13.94 16.07 -12.20
C GLU A 192 13.24 14.86 -11.58
N ALA A 193 13.59 14.54 -10.33
CA ALA A 193 12.96 13.46 -9.58
C ALA A 193 11.48 13.73 -9.33
N PHE A 194 11.10 14.98 -9.02
CA PHE A 194 9.70 15.36 -8.84
C PHE A 194 8.88 15.19 -10.13
N ARG A 195 9.41 15.59 -11.29
CA ARG A 195 8.76 15.33 -12.59
C ARG A 195 8.61 13.83 -12.84
N GLY A 196 9.59 13.03 -12.45
CA GLY A 196 9.51 11.57 -12.48
C GLY A 196 8.33 11.03 -11.67
N LEU A 197 8.17 11.49 -10.43
CA LEU A 197 7.03 11.14 -9.57
C LEU A 197 5.69 11.60 -10.15
N GLN A 198 5.62 12.80 -10.75
CA GLN A 198 4.41 13.29 -11.40
C GLN A 198 4.02 12.40 -12.59
N SER A 199 5.01 11.94 -13.36
CA SER A 199 4.74 11.01 -14.45
C SER A 199 4.28 9.64 -13.95
N LEU A 200 4.83 9.14 -12.84
CA LEU A 200 4.34 7.92 -12.19
C LEU A 200 2.90 8.07 -11.72
N TYR A 201 2.56 9.18 -11.07
CA TYR A 201 1.19 9.53 -10.66
C TYR A 201 0.22 9.46 -11.86
N LEU A 202 0.57 10.06 -13.00
CA LEU A 202 -0.27 10.05 -14.20
C LEU A 202 -0.43 8.64 -14.79
N ASN A 203 0.63 7.83 -14.79
CA ASN A 203 0.55 6.45 -15.28
C ASN A 203 -0.35 5.57 -14.39
N ILE A 204 -0.34 5.78 -13.07
CA ILE A 204 -1.26 5.10 -12.14
C ILE A 204 -2.71 5.59 -12.34
N SER A 205 -2.91 6.89 -12.56
CA SER A 205 -4.22 7.45 -12.89
C SER A 205 -4.78 6.87 -14.20
N GLN A 206 -3.92 6.63 -15.20
CA GLN A 206 -4.32 5.93 -16.43
C GLN A 206 -4.72 4.47 -16.17
N LEU A 207 -3.99 3.74 -15.31
CA LEU A 207 -4.39 2.37 -14.91
C LEU A 207 -5.77 2.39 -14.23
N ARG A 208 -6.01 3.35 -13.34
CA ARG A 208 -7.30 3.50 -12.68
C ARG A 208 -8.40 3.80 -13.68
N HIS A 209 -8.16 4.69 -14.64
CA HIS A 209 -9.13 5.03 -15.68
C HIS A 209 -9.50 3.81 -16.54
N LEU A 210 -8.49 3.07 -17.02
CA LEU A 210 -8.70 1.85 -17.80
C LEU A 210 -9.55 0.85 -17.03
N LEU A 211 -9.24 0.64 -15.75
CA LEU A 211 -9.92 -0.36 -14.94
C LEU A 211 -11.34 0.07 -14.52
N GLY A 212 -11.48 1.29 -14.02
CA GLY A 212 -12.73 1.82 -13.46
C GLY A 212 -13.75 2.31 -14.49
N ASN A 213 -13.32 2.61 -15.72
CA ASN A 213 -14.22 3.09 -16.76
C ASN A 213 -14.32 2.10 -17.91
N GLU A 214 -13.24 1.88 -18.66
CA GLU A 214 -13.28 1.11 -19.91
C GLU A 214 -13.59 -0.37 -19.63
N ILE A 215 -12.80 -1.00 -18.75
CA ILE A 215 -12.94 -2.41 -18.40
C ILE A 215 -14.22 -2.66 -17.58
N ALA A 216 -14.50 -1.83 -16.58
CA ALA A 216 -15.75 -1.96 -15.81
C ALA A 216 -16.99 -1.80 -16.68
N SER A 217 -16.97 -0.90 -17.68
CA SER A 217 -18.05 -0.73 -18.66
C SER A 217 -18.22 -1.98 -19.52
N GLU A 218 -17.13 -2.50 -20.07
CA GLU A 218 -17.15 -3.69 -20.94
C GLU A 218 -17.72 -4.91 -20.20
N LEU A 219 -17.38 -5.05 -18.92
CA LEU A 219 -17.89 -6.12 -18.06
C LEU A 219 -19.31 -5.88 -17.53
N GLY A 220 -19.94 -4.74 -17.87
CA GLY A 220 -21.29 -4.39 -17.43
C GLY A 220 -21.41 -4.02 -15.95
N LEU A 221 -20.31 -3.63 -15.31
CA LEU A 221 -20.22 -3.40 -13.85
C LEU A 221 -20.40 -1.94 -13.43
N MET A 222 -20.67 -1.01 -14.35
CA MET A 222 -20.78 0.43 -14.04
C MET A 222 -22.01 0.83 -13.17
N ARG A 223 -23.02 -0.03 -12.99
CA ARG A 223 -24.18 0.29 -12.13
C ARG A 223 -23.85 0.05 -10.65
N GLY A 224 -23.01 0.91 -10.05
CA GLY A 224 -22.76 0.84 -8.60
C GLY A 224 -21.54 1.61 -8.07
N PHE A 225 -20.62 2.06 -8.92
CA PHE A 225 -19.36 2.71 -8.50
C PHE A 225 -19.49 4.15 -7.93
N ASN A 226 -20.70 4.59 -7.56
CA ASN A 226 -20.89 5.75 -6.69
C ASN A 226 -21.02 5.28 -5.24
N SER A 227 -19.90 4.98 -4.58
CA SER A 227 -19.81 4.89 -3.12
C SER A 227 -19.44 6.23 -2.45
N SER A 228 -19.64 7.35 -3.18
CA SER A 228 -19.51 8.71 -2.64
C SER A 228 -20.81 9.26 -2.05
N ASP A 229 -21.94 8.54 -2.15
CA ASP A 229 -23.13 8.90 -1.38
C ASP A 229 -23.03 8.21 -0.03
N GLY A 230 -22.68 9.02 0.97
CA GLY A 230 -22.68 8.61 2.35
C GLY A 230 -24.09 8.24 2.80
N ASP A 231 -24.21 7.02 3.31
CA ASP A 231 -25.08 6.65 4.43
C ASP A 231 -24.18 6.18 5.59
#